data_AF-A0A6C0DIY0-F1
#
_entry.id   AF-A0A6C0DIY0-F1
#
_cell.length_a   1.000
_cell.length_b   1.000
_cell.length_c   1.000
_cell.angle_alpha   90.00
_cell.angle_beta   90.00
_cell.angle_gamma   90.00
#
_symmetry.space_group_name_H-M   'P 1'
#
loop_
_entity.id
_entity.type
_entity.pdbx_description
1 polymer ?
#
loop_
_entity_poly.entity_id
_entity_poly.type
_entity_poly.pdbx_seq_one_letter_code
_entity_poly.pdbx_strand_id
1 'polypeptide(L)'
;MTGNSRTFYKRRSYYRKKTGKKNPPRRSYKKSEDHSDLFTDENPKGTVKGMRFKNKKEAVKSIKKLKSLYKRKKISYAHMRQIGTTMEQRSRFHSHPTKDIKEANKAWKRFNRSFKK
;
A
#
# COMPACT_ATOMS: atom_id res chain seq x y z
N MET A 1 24.84 6.78 2.27
CA MET A 1 25.44 5.43 2.15
C MET A 1 26.42 5.45 0.98
N THR A 2 27.71 5.39 1.30
CA THR A 2 28.85 5.69 0.43
C THR A 2 29.09 4.58 -0.59
N GLY A 3 28.82 4.86 -1.87
CA GLY A 3 29.08 3.97 -3.01
C GLY A 3 30.57 3.81 -3.36
N ASN A 4 31.44 3.70 -2.36
CA ASN A 4 32.89 3.77 -2.52
C ASN A 4 33.58 2.44 -2.18
N SER A 5 33.00 1.30 -2.59
CA SER A 5 33.62 -0.01 -2.38
C SER A 5 34.60 -0.35 -3.51
N ARG A 6 35.77 -0.89 -3.17
CA ARG A 6 36.80 -1.35 -4.13
C ARG A 6 36.24 -2.38 -5.13
N THR A 7 35.23 -3.14 -4.71
CA THR A 7 34.50 -4.11 -5.54
C THR A 7 33.61 -3.44 -6.59
N PHE A 8 33.01 -2.28 -6.30
CA PHE A 8 32.20 -1.52 -7.26
C PHE A 8 33.04 -1.03 -8.45
N TYR A 9 34.22 -0.47 -8.19
CA TYR A 9 35.13 -0.01 -9.25
C TYR A 9 35.64 -1.15 -10.13
N LYS A 10 36.02 -2.29 -9.54
CA LYS A 10 36.41 -3.49 -10.31
C LYS A 10 35.29 -3.96 -11.23
N ARG A 11 34.06 -4.07 -10.71
CA ARG A 11 32.89 -4.53 -11.48
C ARG A 11 32.51 -3.55 -12.60
N ARG A 12 32.61 -2.24 -12.33
CA ARG A 12 32.36 -1.18 -13.31
C ARG A 12 33.43 -1.16 -14.41
N SER A 13 34.71 -1.32 -14.07
CA SER A 13 35.82 -1.39 -15.03
C SER A 13 35.70 -2.59 -15.96
N TYR A 14 35.40 -3.77 -15.41
CA TYR A 14 35.14 -4.97 -16.20
C TYR A 14 33.95 -4.80 -17.16
N TYR A 15 32.82 -4.28 -16.65
CA TYR A 15 31.63 -4.03 -17.48
C TYR A 15 31.91 -3.02 -18.61
N ARG A 16 32.68 -1.97 -18.32
CA ARG A 16 33.10 -0.97 -19.32
C ARG A 16 33.96 -1.59 -20.42
N LYS A 17 34.94 -2.44 -20.08
CA LYS A 17 35.77 -3.14 -21.06
C LYS A 17 34.95 -4.07 -21.96
N LYS A 18 33.95 -4.75 -21.41
CA LYS A 18 33.14 -5.74 -22.14
C LYS A 18 32.04 -5.12 -23.01
N THR A 19 31.44 -4.01 -22.60
CA THR A 19 30.21 -3.47 -23.23
C THR A 19 30.34 -2.03 -23.74
N GLY A 20 31.46 -1.35 -23.46
CA GLY A 20 31.66 0.08 -23.75
C GLY A 20 30.87 1.03 -22.84
N LYS A 21 29.91 0.54 -22.04
CA LYS A 21 29.03 1.37 -21.20
C LYS A 21 29.68 1.73 -19.86
N LYS A 22 29.51 2.99 -19.42
CA LYS A 22 30.14 3.56 -18.21
C LYS A 22 29.70 2.89 -16.90
N ASN A 23 28.47 2.37 -16.83
CA ASN A 23 27.89 1.75 -15.65
C ASN A 23 27.06 0.51 -16.05
N PRO A 24 27.05 -0.55 -15.23
CA PRO A 24 26.11 -1.66 -15.42
C PRO A 24 24.66 -1.17 -15.25
N PRO A 25 23.69 -1.80 -15.94
CA PRO A 25 22.28 -1.48 -15.75
C PRO A 25 21.89 -1.66 -14.29
N ARG A 26 21.01 -0.79 -13.80
CA ARG A 26 20.38 -0.99 -12.49
C ARG A 26 19.66 -2.33 -12.53
N ARG A 27 19.82 -3.15 -11.48
CA ARG A 27 19.08 -4.40 -11.34
C ARG A 27 17.59 -4.05 -11.39
N SER A 28 16.88 -4.48 -12.41
CA SER A 28 15.42 -4.39 -12.41
C SER A 28 14.94 -5.37 -11.34
N TYR A 29 14.20 -4.86 -10.35
CA TYR A 29 13.39 -5.73 -9.52
C TYR A 29 12.33 -6.33 -10.44
N LYS A 30 12.49 -7.61 -10.78
CA LYS A 30 11.38 -8.37 -11.33
C LYS A 30 10.32 -8.45 -10.21
N LYS A 31 9.05 -8.20 -10.53
CA LYS A 31 7.93 -8.65 -9.69
C LYS A 31 8.13 -10.16 -9.50
N SER A 32 8.63 -10.58 -8.34
CA SER A 32 8.61 -11.99 -7.98
C SER A 32 7.16 -12.37 -7.70
N GLU A 33 6.73 -13.53 -8.18
CA GLU A 33 5.44 -14.12 -7.76
C GLU A 33 5.47 -14.46 -6.27
N ASP A 34 6.68 -14.76 -5.75
CA ASP A 34 6.96 -14.94 -4.34
C ASP A 34 7.35 -13.60 -3.70
N HIS A 35 6.40 -12.97 -3.02
CA HIS A 35 6.63 -11.76 -2.24
C HIS A 35 7.49 -12.08 -1.01
N SER A 36 8.79 -11.74 -1.04
CA SER A 36 9.64 -11.73 0.16
C SER A 36 9.40 -10.50 1.05
N ASP A 37 8.72 -9.48 0.50
CA ASP A 37 8.13 -8.40 1.29
C ASP A 37 6.76 -8.85 1.78
N LEU A 38 6.73 -9.19 3.06
CA LEU A 38 5.65 -9.84 3.81
C LEU A 38 4.29 -9.12 3.75
N PHE A 39 4.11 -8.00 3.05
CA PHE A 39 2.79 -7.36 2.91
C PHE A 39 2.50 -6.64 1.58
N THR A 40 3.29 -6.83 0.51
CA THR A 40 3.10 -6.10 -0.76
C THR A 40 2.73 -7.01 -1.92
N ASP A 41 1.52 -7.56 -1.88
CA ASP A 41 0.84 -7.97 -3.10
C ASP A 41 0.62 -6.70 -3.94
N GLU A 42 1.47 -6.50 -4.96
CA GLU A 42 1.54 -5.25 -5.72
C GLU A 42 0.32 -5.02 -6.63
N ASN A 43 -0.65 -5.95 -6.67
CA ASN A 43 -2.02 -5.75 -7.16
C ASN A 43 -2.87 -6.97 -6.80
N PRO A 44 -3.45 -7.08 -5.59
CA PRO A 44 -4.21 -8.26 -5.22
C PRO A 44 -5.43 -8.37 -6.12
N LYS A 45 -5.59 -9.53 -6.77
CA LYS A 45 -6.79 -9.91 -7.53
C LYS A 45 -7.98 -9.81 -6.56
N GLY A 46 -8.78 -8.74 -6.67
CA GLY A 46 -9.85 -8.43 -5.72
C GLY A 46 -9.77 -7.05 -5.04
N THR A 47 -8.77 -6.22 -5.39
CA THR A 47 -8.67 -4.83 -4.91
C THR A 47 -10.00 -4.08 -5.10
N VAL A 48 -10.65 -3.73 -4.00
CA VAL A 48 -11.90 -2.98 -4.04
C VAL A 48 -11.62 -1.52 -4.41
N LYS A 49 -11.66 -1.22 -5.70
CA LYS A 49 -11.48 0.14 -6.23
C LYS A 49 -12.63 1.06 -5.78
N GLY A 50 -12.30 2.34 -5.56
CA GLY A 50 -13.28 3.41 -5.29
C GLY A 50 -13.71 3.58 -3.83
N MET A 51 -12.86 3.23 -2.87
CA MET A 51 -13.04 3.63 -1.47
C MET A 51 -12.40 5.01 -1.24
N ARG A 52 -13.14 5.91 -0.60
CA ARG A 52 -12.72 7.31 -0.40
C ARG A 52 -12.75 7.66 1.08
N PHE A 53 -11.78 8.47 1.50
CA PHE A 53 -11.65 8.98 2.87
C PHE A 53 -11.67 10.52 2.94
N LYS A 54 -11.98 11.19 1.82
CA LYS A 54 -11.93 12.66 1.71
C LYS A 54 -12.93 13.34 2.66
N ASN A 55 -14.18 12.88 2.65
CA ASN A 55 -15.28 13.45 3.45
C ASN A 55 -16.03 12.37 4.24
N LYS A 56 -16.69 12.76 5.34
CA LYS A 56 -17.52 11.86 6.17
C LYS A 56 -18.58 11.11 5.36
N LYS A 57 -19.29 11.79 4.46
CA LYS A 57 -20.33 11.16 3.60
C LYS A 57 -19.73 10.05 2.72
N GLU A 58 -18.56 10.29 2.13
CA GLU A 58 -17.87 9.32 1.28
C GLU A 58 -17.29 8.15 2.09
N ALA A 59 -16.77 8.42 3.29
CA ALA A 59 -16.30 7.37 4.21
C ALA A 59 -17.44 6.43 4.62
N VAL A 60 -18.61 6.97 4.99
CA VAL A 60 -19.79 6.17 5.33
C VAL A 60 -20.28 5.35 4.14
N LYS A 61 -20.32 5.93 2.93
CA LYS A 61 -20.65 5.18 1.70
C LYS A 61 -19.65 4.04 1.46
N SER A 62 -18.37 4.28 1.67
CA SER A 62 -17.31 3.27 1.53
C SER A 62 -17.47 2.14 2.56
N ILE A 63 -17.77 2.47 3.82
CA ILE A 63 -18.06 1.47 4.87
C ILE A 63 -19.30 0.63 4.51
N LYS A 64 -20.37 1.25 4.00
CA LYS A 64 -21.57 0.52 3.54
C LYS A 64 -21.25 -0.43 2.39
N LYS A 65 -20.47 0.03 1.40
CA LYS A 65 -20.00 -0.81 0.29
C LYS A 65 -19.15 -1.97 0.78
N LEU A 66 -18.23 -1.73 1.72
CA LEU A 66 -17.38 -2.74 2.33
C LEU A 66 -18.21 -3.82 3.05
N LYS A 67 -19.17 -3.41 3.88
CA LYS A 67 -20.09 -4.33 4.56
C LYS A 67 -20.93 -5.15 3.55
N SER A 68 -21.39 -4.53 2.47
CA SER A 68 -22.14 -5.23 1.41
C SER A 68 -21.28 -6.29 0.71
N LEU A 69 -20.02 -5.97 0.40
CA LEU A 69 -19.09 -6.94 -0.20
C LEU A 69 -18.80 -8.12 0.72
N TYR A 70 -18.64 -7.87 2.02
CA TYR A 70 -18.48 -8.91 3.03
C TYR A 70 -19.73 -9.81 3.08
N LYS A 71 -20.94 -9.23 3.16
CA LYS A 71 -22.20 -9.99 3.12
C LYS A 71 -22.34 -10.85 1.86
N ARG A 72 -21.89 -10.35 0.72
CA ARG A 72 -21.88 -11.06 -0.57
C ARG A 72 -20.76 -12.10 -0.70
N LYS A 73 -20.01 -12.37 0.38
CA LYS A 73 -18.87 -13.31 0.42
C LYS A 73 -17.77 -13.02 -0.62
N LYS A 74 -17.69 -11.79 -1.12
CA LYS A 74 -16.65 -11.37 -2.09
C LYS A 74 -15.31 -11.04 -1.43
N ILE A 75 -15.33 -10.73 -0.14
CA ILE A 75 -14.15 -10.42 0.65
C ILE A 75 -14.22 -11.18 1.98
N SER A 76 -13.06 -11.62 2.48
CA SER A 76 -12.95 -12.26 3.78
C SER A 76 -13.06 -11.24 4.93
N TYR A 77 -13.31 -11.74 6.14
CA TYR A 77 -13.34 -10.91 7.34
C TYR A 77 -11.99 -10.21 7.60
N ALA A 78 -10.88 -10.91 7.36
CA ALA A 78 -9.54 -10.35 7.45
C ALA A 78 -9.31 -9.21 6.45
N HIS A 79 -9.73 -9.39 5.20
CA HIS A 79 -9.61 -8.35 4.17
C HIS A 79 -10.44 -7.10 4.50
N MET A 80 -11.63 -7.28 5.08
CA MET A 80 -12.43 -6.18 5.60
C MET A 80 -11.71 -5.40 6.72
N ARG A 81 -11.06 -6.10 7.66
CA ARG A 81 -10.25 -5.47 8.71
C ARG A 81 -9.04 -4.72 8.14
N GLN A 82 -8.31 -5.34 7.20
CA GLN A 82 -7.17 -4.70 6.53
C GLN A 82 -7.58 -3.35 5.92
N ILE A 83 -8.66 -3.33 5.14
CA ILE A 83 -9.20 -2.10 4.54
C ILE A 83 -9.53 -1.07 5.61
N GLY A 84 -10.24 -1.48 6.67
CA GLY A 84 -10.59 -0.59 7.77
C GLY A 84 -9.35 0.05 8.41
N THR A 85 -8.33 -0.74 8.71
CA THR A 85 -7.05 -0.27 9.28
C THR A 85 -6.32 0.65 8.31
N THR A 86 -6.20 0.28 7.04
CA THR A 86 -5.55 1.11 6.01
C THR A 86 -6.23 2.46 5.86
N MET A 87 -7.56 2.51 5.86
CA MET A 87 -8.33 3.76 5.76
C MET A 87 -8.17 4.65 6.98
N GLU A 88 -8.08 4.06 8.18
CA GLU A 88 -7.75 4.80 9.40
C GLU A 88 -6.34 5.42 9.31
N GLN A 89 -5.33 4.66 8.88
CA GLN A 89 -3.96 5.18 8.78
C GLN A 89 -3.84 6.27 7.71
N ARG A 90 -4.41 6.07 6.52
CA ARG A 90 -4.39 7.05 5.43
C ARG A 90 -5.04 8.38 5.81
N SER A 91 -6.15 8.33 6.55
CA SER A 91 -6.82 9.55 7.01
C SER A 91 -6.10 10.21 8.19
N ARG A 92 -5.43 9.43 9.05
CA ARG A 92 -4.68 9.94 10.20
C ARG A 92 -3.37 10.63 9.81
N PHE A 93 -2.62 10.04 8.88
CA PHE A 93 -1.32 10.55 8.42
C PHE A 93 -1.41 11.36 7.13
N HIS A 94 -2.60 11.85 6.77
CA HIS A 94 -2.75 12.71 5.61
C HIS A 94 -2.04 14.05 5.85
N SER A 95 -1.18 14.48 4.92
CA SER A 95 -0.36 15.70 5.07
C SER A 95 -1.18 16.97 5.32
N HIS A 96 -2.43 17.00 4.85
CA HIS A 96 -3.37 18.12 5.07
C HIS A 96 -4.66 17.60 5.73
N PRO A 97 -4.72 17.54 7.07
CA PRO A 97 -5.88 17.03 7.78
C PRO A 97 -6.96 18.11 7.91
N THR A 98 -7.88 18.18 6.93
CA THR A 98 -9.06 19.04 7.00
C THR A 98 -10.08 18.51 8.03
N LYS A 99 -11.02 19.37 8.45
CA LYS A 99 -12.11 18.98 9.37
C LYS A 99 -12.90 17.78 8.83
N ASP A 100 -13.16 17.76 7.52
CA ASP A 100 -13.83 16.65 6.84
C ASP A 100 -13.06 15.33 6.89
N ILE A 101 -11.73 15.37 6.75
CA ILE A 101 -10.86 14.19 6.85
C ILE A 101 -10.83 13.66 8.29
N LYS A 102 -10.81 14.55 9.29
CA LYS A 102 -10.90 14.16 10.71
C LYS A 102 -12.26 13.50 11.03
N GLU A 103 -13.34 14.03 10.48
CA GLU A 103 -14.67 13.43 10.62
C GLU A 103 -14.78 12.08 9.89
N ALA A 104 -14.17 11.96 8.71
CA ALA A 104 -14.05 10.71 7.98
C ALA A 104 -13.24 9.66 8.80
N ASN A 105 -12.13 10.08 9.41
CA ASN A 105 -11.33 9.24 10.29
C ASN A 105 -12.16 8.71 11.48
N LYS A 106 -12.98 9.57 12.11
CA LYS A 106 -13.87 9.16 13.22
C LYS A 106 -14.84 8.06 12.80
N ALA A 107 -15.35 8.09 11.56
CA ALA A 107 -16.22 7.04 11.02
C ALA A 107 -15.48 5.70 10.86
N TRP A 108 -14.25 5.74 10.32
CA TRP A 108 -13.40 4.54 10.19
C TRP A 108 -12.96 3.99 11.54
N LYS A 109 -12.60 4.85 12.50
CA LYS A 109 -12.25 4.46 13.87
C LYS A 109 -13.42 3.75 14.56
N ARG A 110 -14.65 4.25 14.40
CA ARG A 110 -15.87 3.59 14.92
C ARG A 110 -16.09 2.23 14.27
N PHE A 111 -15.89 2.13 12.97
CA PHE A 111 -15.96 0.86 12.24
C PHE A 111 -14.90 -0.13 12.75
N ASN A 112 -13.66 0.29 12.95
CA ASN A 112 -12.58 -0.58 13.42
C ASN A 112 -12.78 -1.01 14.89
N ARG A 113 -13.37 -0.14 15.73
CA ARG A 113 -13.75 -0.51 17.10
C ARG A 113 -14.76 -1.65 17.14
N SER A 114 -15.64 -1.78 16.14
CA SER A 114 -16.60 -2.90 16.06
C SER A 114 -15.93 -4.27 15.90
N PHE A 115 -14.64 -4.30 15.55
CA PHE A 115 -13.85 -5.52 15.41
C PHE A 115 -13.05 -5.89 16.67
N LYS A 116 -12.92 -4.99 17.65
CA LYS A 116 -12.15 -5.25 18.88
C LYS A 116 -13.02 -5.85 20.00
N LYS A 117 -14.28 -6.16 19.69
CA LYS A 117 -15.22 -6.82 20.59
C LYS A 117 -15.08 -8.33 20.43
#